data_AF-A0A8T3NM91-F1
#
_entry.id   AF-A0A8T3NM91-F1
#
_cell.length_a   1.000
_cell.length_b   1.000
_cell.length_c   1.000
_cell.angle_alpha   90.00
_cell.angle_beta   90.00
_cell.angle_gamma   90.00
#
_symmetry.space_group_name_H-M   'P 1'
#
loop_
_entity.id
_entity.type
_entity.pdbx_description
1 polymer ?
#
loop_
_entity_poly.entity_id
_entity_poly.type
_entity_poly.pdbx_seq_one_letter_code
_entity_poly.pdbx_strand_id
1 'polypeptide(L)'
;GDLTVDVLKTAIPAHSNDAEFFPGMVKKWGLGNMISTEDAPTGRSSGSLTWGGLANTYYWLDPTKRLAGLILTQILPFCDATALRLFEQFESAIYADRAA
;
A
#
# COMPACT_ATOMS: atom_id res chain seq x y z
N GLY A 1 15.86 0.63 -3.71
CA GLY A 1 16.80 1.00 -4.78
C GLY A 1 16.80 2.51 -4.94
N ASP A 2 17.55 3.02 -5.90
CA ASP A 2 17.69 4.47 -6.11
C ASP A 2 16.41 5.11 -6.69
N LEU A 3 15.60 4.31 -7.40
CA LEU A 3 14.37 4.74 -8.05
C LEU A 3 13.25 5.05 -7.06
N THR A 4 12.63 6.22 -7.24
CA THR A 4 11.44 6.65 -6.51
C THR A 4 10.18 6.11 -7.21
N VAL A 5 9.14 5.85 -6.43
CA VAL A 5 7.80 5.57 -6.97
C VAL A 5 7.09 6.91 -7.21
N ASP A 6 6.78 7.18 -8.47
CA ASP A 6 5.93 8.30 -8.88
C ASP A 6 4.49 7.84 -9.12
N VAL A 7 3.58 8.78 -9.38
CA VAL A 7 2.19 8.48 -9.81
C VAL A 7 2.21 7.47 -10.95
N LEU A 8 1.58 6.31 -10.76
CA LEU A 8 1.45 5.29 -11.80
C LEU A 8 0.23 5.61 -12.65
N LYS A 9 0.46 6.10 -13.87
CA LYS A 9 -0.61 6.46 -14.80
C LYS A 9 -1.31 5.24 -15.38
N THR A 10 -2.64 5.26 -15.37
CA THR A 10 -3.45 4.16 -15.91
C THR A 10 -3.29 4.03 -17.41
N ALA A 11 -3.09 2.79 -17.88
CA ALA A 11 -3.13 2.46 -19.30
C ALA A 11 -4.55 2.08 -19.77
N ILE A 12 -5.43 1.64 -18.85
CA ILE A 12 -6.77 1.13 -19.16
C ILE A 12 -7.75 1.66 -18.10
N PRO A 13 -8.35 2.85 -18.30
CA PRO A 13 -9.21 3.51 -17.31
C PRO A 13 -10.40 2.67 -16.83
N ALA A 14 -10.93 1.78 -17.67
CA ALA A 14 -12.03 0.89 -17.31
C ALA A 14 -11.64 -0.15 -16.23
N HIS A 15 -10.35 -0.41 -16.03
CA HIS A 15 -9.85 -1.43 -15.10
C HIS A 15 -8.97 -0.86 -13.98
N SER A 16 -8.43 0.35 -14.13
CA SER A 16 -7.53 0.97 -13.15
C SER A 16 -7.66 2.48 -13.16
N ASN A 17 -7.71 3.07 -11.97
CA ASN A 17 -7.42 4.48 -11.78
C ASN A 17 -5.89 4.71 -11.81
N ASP A 18 -5.48 5.98 -11.83
CA ASP A 18 -4.09 6.33 -11.50
C ASP A 18 -3.79 5.91 -10.06
N ALA A 19 -2.62 5.33 -9.82
CA ALA A 19 -2.23 4.86 -8.50
C ALA A 19 -1.18 5.77 -7.85
N GLU A 20 -1.53 6.31 -6.69
CA GLU A 20 -0.65 7.01 -5.76
C GLU A 20 -0.92 6.45 -4.37
N PHE A 21 0.08 5.86 -3.74
CA PHE A 21 -0.03 5.30 -2.40
C PHE A 21 0.61 6.26 -1.40
N PHE A 22 -0.06 6.63 -0.30
CA PHE A 22 0.46 7.62 0.66
C PHE A 22 0.96 8.91 -0.03
N PRO A 23 0.06 9.76 -0.55
CA PRO A 23 0.46 11.00 -1.24
C PRO A 23 1.36 11.89 -0.36
N GLY A 24 2.43 12.43 -0.94
CA GLY A 24 3.39 13.30 -0.24
C GLY A 24 4.53 12.57 0.48
N MET A 25 4.36 11.28 0.78
CA MET A 25 5.44 10.43 1.30
C MET A 25 6.39 10.03 0.15
N VAL A 26 7.69 9.92 0.41
CA VAL A 26 8.63 9.30 -0.54
C VAL A 26 8.52 7.78 -0.45
N LYS A 27 8.56 7.11 -1.61
CA LYS A 27 8.53 5.65 -1.73
C LYS A 27 9.62 5.22 -2.69
N LYS A 28 10.23 4.06 -2.47
CA LYS A 28 11.28 3.51 -3.33
C LYS A 28 10.88 2.18 -3.95
N TRP A 29 11.47 1.85 -5.08
CA TRP A 29 11.35 0.51 -5.65
C TRP A 29 12.36 -0.46 -5.04
N GLY A 30 11.87 -1.63 -4.62
CA GLY A 30 12.65 -2.83 -4.35
C GLY A 30 12.56 -3.82 -5.51
N LEU A 31 13.00 -5.06 -5.27
CA LEU A 31 12.88 -6.14 -6.24
C LEU A 31 11.48 -6.77 -6.14
N GLY A 32 10.50 -6.16 -6.82
CA GLY A 32 9.12 -6.64 -6.89
C GLY A 32 8.14 -6.02 -5.88
N ASN A 33 8.57 -5.00 -5.14
CA ASN A 33 7.75 -4.31 -4.15
C ASN A 33 8.09 -2.81 -4.09
N MET A 34 7.14 -2.04 -3.57
CA MET A 34 7.37 -0.68 -3.10
C MET A 34 7.85 -0.72 -1.65
N ILE A 35 8.78 0.16 -1.31
CA ILE A 35 9.40 0.30 0.01
C ILE A 35 8.99 1.65 0.61
N SER A 36 8.42 1.64 1.81
CA SER A 36 8.18 2.85 2.60
C SER A 36 9.51 3.42 3.10
N THR A 37 9.78 4.71 2.87
CA THR A 37 11.01 5.35 3.39
C THR A 37 10.86 6.00 4.76
N GLU A 38 9.62 6.15 5.21
CA GLU A 38 9.24 6.72 6.51
C GLU A 38 8.12 5.89 7.15
N ASP A 39 7.87 6.13 8.43
CA ASP A 39 6.74 5.52 9.13
C ASP A 39 5.44 6.07 8.53
N ALA A 40 4.55 5.18 8.12
CA ALA A 40 3.27 5.58 7.53
C ALA A 40 2.29 6.02 8.63
N PRO A 41 1.32 6.90 8.31
CA PRO A 41 0.27 7.31 9.25
C PRO A 41 -0.55 6.16 9.82
N THR A 42 -0.63 5.03 9.11
CA THR A 42 -1.32 3.80 9.54
C THR A 42 -0.55 3.04 10.63
N GLY A 43 0.69 3.45 10.93
CA GLY A 43 1.58 2.79 11.88
C GLY A 43 2.57 1.81 11.25
N ARG A 44 2.54 1.58 9.94
CA ARG A 44 3.54 0.76 9.21
C ARG A 44 4.93 1.38 9.36
N SER A 45 5.93 0.59 9.72
CA SER A 45 7.30 1.08 9.89
C SER A 45 8.00 1.41 8.57
N SER A 46 8.93 2.36 8.60
CA SER A 46 9.91 2.58 7.55
C SER A 46 10.66 1.28 7.21
N GLY A 47 10.97 1.08 5.94
CA GLY A 47 11.55 -0.16 5.41
C GLY A 47 10.55 -1.27 5.10
N SER A 48 9.26 -1.07 5.39
CA SER A 48 8.20 -2.02 5.04
C SER A 48 8.00 -2.14 3.53
N LEU A 49 7.60 -3.33 3.10
CA LEU A 49 7.41 -3.71 1.70
C LEU A 49 5.91 -3.80 1.40
N THR A 50 5.46 -3.32 0.24
CA THR A 50 4.04 -3.37 -0.13
C THR A 50 3.84 -3.41 -1.64
N TRP A 51 2.72 -3.96 -2.08
CA TRP A 51 2.27 -3.85 -3.46
C TRP A 51 0.75 -4.05 -3.57
N GLY A 52 0.22 -3.83 -4.77
CA GLY A 52 -1.20 -4.02 -5.08
C GLY A 52 -1.42 -4.91 -6.29
N GLY A 53 -2.61 -5.52 -6.35
CA GLY A 53 -3.11 -6.27 -7.50
C GLY A 53 -4.44 -5.69 -7.99
N LEU A 54 -4.71 -5.92 -9.29
CA LEU A 54 -5.75 -5.25 -10.07
C LEU A 54 -7.14 -5.23 -9.39
N ALA A 55 -7.55 -6.34 -8.78
CA ALA A 55 -8.85 -6.46 -8.12
C ALA A 55 -8.90 -5.78 -6.73
N ASN A 56 -8.19 -4.67 -6.54
CA ASN A 56 -7.95 -4.00 -5.26
C ASN A 56 -7.51 -5.00 -4.17
N THR A 57 -6.47 -5.79 -4.49
CA THR A 57 -5.79 -6.64 -3.52
C THR A 57 -4.53 -5.92 -3.05
N TYR A 58 -4.24 -5.93 -1.74
CA TYR A 58 -3.07 -5.24 -1.19
C TYR A 58 -2.38 -6.11 -0.15
N TYR A 59 -1.06 -6.15 -0.19
CA TYR A 59 -0.25 -6.76 0.86
C TYR A 59 0.73 -5.75 1.44
N TRP A 60 1.15 -5.99 2.67
CA TRP A 60 2.30 -5.31 3.26
C TRP A 60 3.06 -6.26 4.18
N LEU A 61 4.37 -6.04 4.25
CA LEU A 61 5.30 -6.78 5.08
C LEU A 61 6.08 -5.74 5.89
N ASP A 62 5.99 -5.82 7.21
CA ASP A 62 6.72 -4.98 8.15
C ASP A 62 7.72 -5.86 8.91
N PRO A 63 8.99 -5.92 8.47
CA PRO A 63 10.01 -6.71 9.13
C PRO A 63 10.33 -6.22 10.54
N THR A 64 10.22 -4.91 10.79
CA THR A 64 10.51 -4.26 12.07
C THR A 64 9.53 -4.73 13.13
N LYS A 65 8.23 -4.72 12.82
CA LYS A 65 7.16 -5.17 13.72
C LYS A 65 6.82 -6.66 13.56
N ARG A 66 7.50 -7.36 12.67
CA ARG A 66 7.29 -8.79 12.34
C ARG A 66 5.82 -9.08 12.01
N LEU A 67 5.23 -8.21 11.20
CA LEU A 67 3.83 -8.28 10.79
C LEU A 67 3.74 -8.42 9.28
N ALA A 68 2.83 -9.27 8.81
CA ALA A 68 2.41 -9.32 7.43
C ALA A 68 0.90 -9.16 7.37
N GLY A 69 0.42 -8.39 6.41
CA GLY A 69 -1.00 -8.18 6.18
C GLY A 69 -1.37 -8.37 4.72
N LEU A 70 -2.61 -8.81 4.51
CA LEU A 70 -3.18 -9.07 3.21
C LEU A 70 -4.67 -8.72 3.26
N ILE A 71 -5.13 -7.93 2.29
CA ILE A 71 -6.55 -7.70 2.02
C ILE A 71 -6.83 -8.05 0.56
N LEU A 72 -7.85 -8.88 0.34
CA LEU A 72 -8.23 -9.38 -0.96
C LEU A 72 -9.68 -8.99 -1.24
N THR A 73 -9.91 -8.24 -2.31
CA THR A 73 -11.26 -7.93 -2.79
C THR A 73 -11.43 -8.41 -4.23
N GLN A 74 -12.61 -8.20 -4.80
CA GLN A 74 -12.94 -8.45 -6.22
C GLN A 74 -13.56 -7.18 -6.83
N ILE A 75 -12.95 -6.03 -6.56
CA ILE A 75 -13.48 -4.71 -6.94
C ILE A 75 -12.63 -4.15 -8.08
N LEU A 76 -13.30 -3.55 -9.07
CA LEU A 76 -12.68 -2.74 -10.13
C LEU A 76 -13.40 -1.39 -10.23
N PRO A 77 -12.72 -0.32 -10.71
CA PRO A 77 -11.32 -0.29 -11.14
C PRO A 77 -10.31 -0.40 -9.98
N PHE A 78 -9.06 -0.79 -10.26
CA PHE A 78 -7.94 -0.73 -9.31
C PHE A 78 -7.74 0.69 -8.77
N CYS A 79 -7.27 0.79 -7.52
CA CYS A 79 -7.21 2.04 -6.78
C CYS A 79 -8.60 2.69 -6.67
N ASP A 80 -9.62 1.86 -6.41
CA ASP A 80 -10.93 2.36 -6.02
C ASP A 80 -10.84 3.09 -4.68
N ALA A 81 -11.46 4.26 -4.58
CA ALA A 81 -11.33 5.11 -3.40
C ALA A 81 -11.90 4.44 -2.14
N THR A 82 -12.94 3.60 -2.27
CA THR A 82 -13.53 2.89 -1.13
C THR A 82 -12.66 1.71 -0.71
N ALA A 83 -12.10 0.97 -1.66
CA ALA A 83 -11.16 -0.10 -1.37
C ALA A 83 -9.87 0.42 -0.71
N LEU A 84 -9.34 1.56 -1.15
CA LEU A 84 -8.17 2.19 -0.53
C LEU A 84 -8.45 2.66 0.90
N ARG A 85 -9.61 3.30 1.15
CA ARG A 85 -10.02 3.65 2.52
C ARG A 85 -10.15 2.43 3.42
N LEU A 86 -10.75 1.34 2.91
CA LEU A 86 -10.87 0.09 3.65
C LEU A 86 -9.48 -0.48 3.98
N PHE A 87 -8.55 -0.46 3.03
CA PHE A 87 -7.18 -0.90 3.25
C PHE A 87 -6.47 -0.07 4.34
N GLU A 88 -6.56 1.26 4.27
CA GLU A 88 -5.98 2.16 5.27
C GLU A 88 -6.56 1.92 6.67
N GLN A 89 -7.88 1.80 6.77
CA GLN A 89 -8.57 1.52 8.04
C GLN A 89 -8.19 0.16 8.61
N PHE A 90 -8.15 -0.87 7.76
CA PHE A 90 -7.79 -2.22 8.17
C PHE A 90 -6.35 -2.28 8.68
N GLU A 91 -5.40 -1.68 7.95
CA GLU A 91 -4.02 -1.62 8.39
C GLU A 91 -3.87 -0.85 9.72
N SER A 92 -4.50 0.32 9.83
CA SER A 92 -4.45 1.15 11.04
C SER A 92 -4.99 0.41 12.26
N ALA A 93 -6.09 -0.33 12.11
CA ALA A 93 -6.69 -1.10 13.19
C ALA A 93 -5.76 -2.21 13.69
N ILE A 94 -5.07 -2.92 12.79
CA ILE A 94 -4.12 -3.97 13.15
C ILE A 94 -2.92 -3.40 13.94
N TYR A 95 -2.39 -2.25 13.53
CA TYR A 95 -1.28 -1.62 14.28
C TYR A 95 -1.74 -1.05 15.62
N ALA A 96 -2.95 -0.50 15.71
CA ALA A 96 -3.51 0.01 16.96
C ALA A 96 -3.69 -1.12 18.00
N ASP A 97 -4.22 -2.28 17.57
CA ASP A 97 -4.38 -3.47 18.42
C ASP A 97 -3.05 -3.99 18.97
N ARG A 98 -1.99 -3.96 18.16
CA ARG A 98 -0.64 -4.41 18.53
C ARG A 98 0.13 -3.42 19.40
N ALA A 99 -0.32 -2.18 19.51
CA ALA A 99 0.28 -1.15 20.35
C ALA A 99 -0.30 -1.14 21.79
N ALA A 100 -1.42 -1.82 22.01
CA ALA A 100 -2.02 -2.07 23.32
C ALA A 100 -1.32 -3.24 24.04
#